data_AF-A0A078BD36-F1
#
_entry.id   AF-A0A078BD36-F1
#
_cell.length_a   1.000
_cell.length_b   1.000
_cell.length_c   1.000
_cell.angle_alpha   90.00
_cell.angle_beta   90.00
_cell.angle_gamma   90.00
#
_symmetry.space_group_name_H-M   'P 1'
#
loop_
_entity.id
_entity.type
_entity.pdbx_description
1 polymer ?
#
loop_
_entity_poly.entity_id
_entity_poly.type
_entity_poly.pdbx_seq_one_letter_code
_entity_poly.pdbx_strand_id
1 'polypeptide(L)'
;MRESDYSSHWFSIYRIQTLIPTLLQQYLNLEQAVSVAIFVLGGQSINNDILKILGINQTIFLGMIICGSFLMVTAAVGVTAAYSKNHCLAFIIDELYTKGQSVLCSSSCPCSADKNKWPAEIQKGMVTEASGSNEYSDCPSYNPSNYEREKVLPVIIALEKAFQCSGICTVPPYLLFSNVELGPPTGNCKDELTKWIQENSNIYAGFLMFVGILGMIGFSFSFLIFYMKKKGLSTNQLFKFQKMT
;
A
#
# COMPACT_ATOMS: atom_id res chain seq x y z
N MET A 1 -16.58 23.70 -26.09
CA MET A 1 -15.10 23.66 -26.15
C MET A 1 -14.54 23.75 -24.73
N ARG A 2 -14.28 22.59 -24.09
CA ARG A 2 -13.30 22.41 -23.01
C ARG A 2 -13.25 20.91 -22.68
N GLU A 3 -12.47 20.18 -23.46
CA GLU A 3 -12.23 18.73 -23.36
C GLU A 3 -10.79 18.44 -22.91
N SER A 4 -10.06 19.45 -22.39
CA SER A 4 -8.62 19.38 -22.11
C SER A 4 -8.22 19.17 -20.64
N ASP A 5 -9.16 19.12 -19.68
CA ASP A 5 -8.82 19.05 -18.24
C ASP A 5 -8.92 17.65 -17.61
N TYR A 6 -9.40 16.63 -18.34
CA TYR A 6 -9.45 15.26 -17.79
C TYR A 6 -8.08 14.56 -17.78
N SER A 7 -7.11 14.99 -18.59
CA SER A 7 -5.83 14.30 -18.73
C SER A 7 -4.87 14.50 -17.54
N SER A 8 -5.05 15.54 -16.73
CA SER A 8 -4.19 15.83 -15.57
C SER A 8 -4.61 15.05 -14.30
N HIS A 9 -5.87 14.64 -14.19
CA HIS A 9 -6.37 13.80 -13.10
C HIS A 9 -5.87 12.34 -13.20
N TRP A 10 -5.78 11.78 -14.41
CA TRP A 10 -5.23 10.43 -14.62
C TRP A 10 -3.76 10.32 -14.21
N PHE A 11 -2.97 11.38 -14.37
CA PHE A 11 -1.55 11.39 -13.97
C PHE A 11 -1.35 11.46 -12.44
N SER A 12 -2.30 12.07 -11.71
CA SER A 12 -2.24 12.19 -10.24
C SER A 12 -2.75 10.90 -9.56
N ILE A 13 -3.78 10.27 -10.11
CA ILE A 13 -4.24 8.93 -9.69
C ILE A 13 -3.15 7.89 -9.99
N TYR A 14 -2.49 7.94 -11.16
CA TYR A 14 -1.32 7.08 -11.44
C TYR A 14 -0.14 7.33 -10.50
N ARG A 15 0.04 8.53 -9.91
CA ARG A 15 1.10 8.76 -8.91
C ARG A 15 0.73 8.33 -7.50
N ILE A 16 -0.54 8.20 -7.14
CA ILE A 16 -0.98 7.73 -5.80
C ILE A 16 -1.21 6.20 -5.82
N GLN A 17 -1.76 5.68 -6.91
CA GLN A 17 -1.78 4.25 -7.27
C GLN A 17 -0.37 3.75 -7.65
N THR A 18 0.46 4.69 -8.09
CA THR A 18 1.88 4.91 -7.78
C THR A 18 2.26 4.62 -6.34
N LEU A 19 2.18 5.64 -5.48
CA LEU A 19 2.87 5.75 -4.20
C LEU A 19 2.50 4.72 -3.13
N ILE A 20 1.24 4.30 -3.00
CA ILE A 20 0.86 3.34 -1.95
C ILE A 20 1.32 1.93 -2.35
N PRO A 21 1.07 1.45 -3.58
CA PRO A 21 1.77 0.32 -4.15
C PRO A 21 3.26 0.56 -4.14
N THR A 22 3.88 1.56 -4.76
CA THR A 22 5.34 1.75 -4.79
C THR A 22 6.00 2.01 -3.45
N LEU A 23 5.35 2.39 -2.35
CA LEU A 23 5.98 2.34 -1.03
C LEU A 23 5.87 0.93 -0.45
N LEU A 24 4.69 0.30 -0.52
CA LEU A 24 4.48 -1.09 -0.14
C LEU A 24 5.23 -2.08 -1.05
N GLN A 25 5.52 -1.66 -2.28
CA GLN A 25 6.07 -2.36 -3.44
C GLN A 25 7.46 -1.82 -3.75
N GLN A 26 7.95 -0.73 -3.20
CA GLN A 26 9.40 -0.55 -3.01
C GLN A 26 9.84 -1.38 -1.82
N TYR A 27 9.05 -1.48 -0.75
CA TYR A 27 9.33 -2.44 0.32
C TYR A 27 9.22 -3.88 -0.19
N LEU A 28 8.11 -4.26 -0.86
CA LEU A 28 7.96 -5.59 -1.45
C LEU A 28 8.89 -5.82 -2.65
N ASN A 29 9.15 -4.87 -3.55
CA ASN A 29 10.10 -5.11 -4.65
C ASN A 29 11.54 -5.10 -4.17
N LEU A 30 11.91 -4.39 -3.10
CA LEU A 30 13.25 -4.51 -2.53
C LEU A 30 13.39 -5.86 -1.83
N GLU A 31 12.40 -6.30 -1.04
CA GLU A 31 12.42 -7.64 -0.43
C GLU A 31 12.29 -8.78 -1.44
N GLN A 32 11.49 -8.62 -2.50
CA GLN A 32 11.33 -9.62 -3.55
C GLN A 32 12.47 -9.58 -4.56
N ALA A 33 13.06 -8.43 -4.90
CA ALA A 33 14.27 -8.37 -5.72
C ALA A 33 15.46 -8.93 -4.95
N VAL A 34 15.56 -8.68 -3.64
CA VAL A 34 16.56 -9.30 -2.77
C VAL A 34 16.30 -10.81 -2.67
N SER A 35 15.06 -11.26 -2.45
CA SER A 35 14.73 -12.69 -2.40
C SER A 35 14.98 -13.41 -3.73
N VAL A 36 14.61 -12.81 -4.86
CA VAL A 36 14.84 -13.38 -6.21
C VAL A 36 16.32 -13.33 -6.56
N ALA A 37 17.05 -12.27 -6.22
CA ALA A 37 18.51 -12.21 -6.41
C ALA A 37 19.21 -13.27 -5.55
N ILE A 38 18.83 -13.44 -4.28
CA ILE A 38 19.31 -14.50 -3.40
C ILE A 38 18.94 -15.88 -3.94
N PHE A 39 17.75 -16.03 -4.52
CA PHE A 39 17.30 -17.30 -5.10
C PHE A 39 18.05 -17.66 -6.39
N VAL A 40 18.25 -16.69 -7.29
CA VAL A 40 19.03 -16.85 -8.53
C VAL A 40 20.51 -17.09 -8.23
N LEU A 41 21.08 -16.36 -7.26
CA LEU A 41 22.47 -16.53 -6.83
C LEU A 41 22.65 -17.84 -6.03
N GLY A 42 21.66 -18.27 -5.25
CA GLY A 42 21.64 -19.55 -4.54
C GLY A 42 21.48 -20.75 -5.47
N GLY A 43 20.71 -20.61 -6.55
CA GLY A 43 20.51 -21.65 -7.57
C GLY A 43 21.78 -21.96 -8.38
N GLN A 44 22.67 -20.98 -8.58
CA GLN A 44 23.97 -21.20 -9.26
C GLN A 44 25.08 -21.71 -8.31
N SER A 45 24.81 -21.82 -7.02
CA SER A 45 25.83 -21.99 -5.99
C SER A 45 26.15 -23.46 -5.64
N ILE A 46 25.63 -24.42 -6.42
CA ILE A 46 25.59 -25.85 -6.08
C ILE A 46 26.90 -26.57 -6.41
N ASN A 47 27.78 -25.94 -7.21
CA ASN A 47 29.20 -26.26 -7.15
C ASN A 47 29.77 -25.50 -5.94
N ASN A 48 30.08 -26.24 -4.87
CA ASN A 48 30.45 -25.73 -3.53
C ASN A 48 31.59 -24.68 -3.49
N ASP A 49 32.23 -24.35 -4.61
CA ASP A 49 33.25 -23.33 -4.70
C ASP A 49 32.69 -21.91 -4.81
N ILE A 50 31.52 -21.67 -5.42
CA ILE A 50 30.98 -20.31 -5.54
C ILE A 50 30.49 -19.74 -4.20
N LEU A 51 29.84 -20.53 -3.33
CA LEU A 51 29.46 -20.08 -1.98
C LEU A 51 30.67 -19.86 -1.07
N LYS A 52 31.73 -20.66 -1.24
CA LYS A 52 33.00 -20.45 -0.55
C LYS A 52 33.73 -19.21 -1.05
N ILE A 53 33.71 -18.95 -2.37
CA ILE A 53 34.27 -17.75 -2.99
C ILE A 53 33.51 -16.48 -2.57
N LEU A 54 32.19 -16.57 -2.39
CA LEU A 54 31.38 -15.47 -1.86
C LEU A 54 31.44 -15.35 -0.33
N GLY A 55 32.02 -16.33 0.38
CA GLY A 55 32.14 -16.34 1.84
C GLY A 55 30.80 -16.45 2.59
N ILE A 56 29.69 -16.76 1.90
CA ILE A 56 28.36 -16.74 2.49
C ILE A 56 28.11 -18.07 3.21
N ASN A 57 27.94 -17.98 4.53
CA ASN A 57 27.70 -19.13 5.39
C ASN A 57 26.34 -19.77 5.07
N GLN A 58 26.31 -21.08 4.83
CA GLN A 58 25.08 -21.86 4.54
C GLN A 58 23.98 -21.63 5.58
N THR A 59 24.36 -21.38 6.83
CA THR A 59 23.45 -21.05 7.94
C THR A 59 22.68 -19.75 7.69
N ILE A 60 23.29 -18.75 7.05
CA ILE A 60 22.67 -17.45 6.74
C ILE A 60 21.55 -17.63 5.71
N PHE A 61 21.78 -18.46 4.68
CA PHE A 61 20.78 -18.71 3.64
C PHE A 61 19.52 -19.39 4.18
N LEU A 62 19.69 -20.42 5.03
CA LEU A 62 18.59 -21.06 5.75
C LEU A 62 17.87 -20.09 6.69
N GLY A 63 18.62 -19.19 7.34
CA GLY A 63 18.07 -18.12 8.17
C GLY A 63 17.12 -17.19 7.40
N MET A 64 17.47 -16.81 6.17
CA MET A 64 16.62 -15.94 5.34
C MET A 64 15.31 -16.61 4.91
N ILE A 65 15.33 -17.91 4.61
CA ILE A 65 14.12 -18.67 4.28
C ILE A 65 13.18 -18.75 5.49
N ILE A 66 13.71 -19.05 6.67
CA ILE A 66 12.92 -19.11 7.92
C ILE A 66 12.35 -17.72 8.23
N CYS A 67 13.15 -16.66 8.10
CA CYS A 67 12.72 -15.29 8.32
C CYS A 67 11.58 -14.88 7.37
N GLY A 68 11.72 -15.15 6.06
CA GLY A 68 10.67 -14.84 5.08
C GLY A 68 9.36 -15.59 5.34
N SER A 69 9.45 -16.84 5.78
CA SER A 69 8.30 -17.64 6.17
C SER A 69 7.60 -17.06 7.40
N PHE A 70 8.37 -16.64 8.40
CA PHE A 70 7.86 -16.03 9.63
C PHE A 70 7.18 -14.69 9.34
N LEU A 71 7.76 -13.86 8.46
CA LEU A 71 7.21 -12.58 8.00
C LEU A 71 5.85 -12.75 7.29
N MET A 72 5.69 -13.80 6.46
CA MET A 72 4.39 -14.09 5.85
C MET A 72 3.32 -14.47 6.88
N VAL A 73 3.68 -15.28 7.89
CA VAL A 73 2.75 -15.67 8.96
C VAL A 73 2.39 -14.47 9.84
N THR A 74 3.37 -13.63 10.23
CA THR A 74 3.08 -12.42 11.01
C THR A 74 2.30 -11.39 10.20
N ALA A 75 2.47 -11.30 8.88
CA ALA A 75 1.60 -10.47 8.05
C ALA A 75 0.15 -11.00 8.06
N ALA A 76 -0.06 -12.30 7.90
CA ALA A 76 -1.38 -12.91 7.94
C ALA A 76 -2.07 -12.75 9.31
N VAL A 77 -1.31 -12.94 10.40
CA VAL A 77 -1.80 -12.73 11.78
C VAL A 77 -1.96 -11.24 12.10
N GLY A 78 -1.12 -10.37 11.54
CA GLY A 78 -1.21 -8.93 11.69
C GLY A 78 -2.49 -8.37 11.10
N VAL A 79 -2.93 -8.89 9.94
CA VAL A 79 -4.21 -8.51 9.31
C VAL A 79 -5.39 -8.93 10.17
N THR A 80 -5.35 -10.12 10.79
CA THR A 80 -6.44 -10.58 11.69
C THR A 80 -6.43 -9.87 13.04
N ALA A 81 -5.26 -9.56 13.60
CA ALA A 81 -5.12 -8.80 14.85
C ALA A 81 -5.47 -7.31 14.69
N ALA A 82 -5.16 -6.71 13.53
CA ALA A 82 -5.61 -5.35 13.19
C ALA A 82 -7.14 -5.28 13.23
N TYR A 83 -7.83 -6.29 12.70
CA TYR A 83 -9.29 -6.35 12.69
C TYR A 83 -9.94 -6.24 14.08
N SER A 84 -9.29 -6.70 15.15
CA SER A 84 -9.84 -6.64 16.52
C SER A 84 -9.58 -5.32 17.26
N LYS A 85 -8.50 -4.58 16.91
CA LYS A 85 -8.18 -3.27 17.52
C LYS A 85 -8.70 -2.06 16.74
N ASN A 86 -9.22 -2.27 15.53
CA ASN A 86 -9.64 -1.20 14.61
C ASN A 86 -10.79 -0.32 15.09
N HIS A 87 -11.48 -0.68 16.19
CA HIS A 87 -12.46 0.23 16.79
C HIS A 87 -11.83 1.53 17.31
N CYS A 88 -10.59 1.50 17.82
CA CYS A 88 -9.97 2.70 18.40
C CYS A 88 -9.49 3.68 17.33
N LEU A 89 -8.85 3.18 16.26
CA LEU A 89 -8.32 4.05 15.21
C LEU A 89 -9.43 4.64 14.34
N ALA A 90 -10.46 3.86 14.01
CA ALA A 90 -11.63 4.37 13.31
C ALA A 90 -12.33 5.49 14.11
N PHE A 91 -12.39 5.36 15.44
CA PHE A 91 -12.97 6.38 16.31
C PHE A 91 -12.17 7.70 16.29
N ILE A 92 -10.83 7.65 16.40
CA ILE A 92 -9.98 8.84 16.32
C ILE A 92 -10.15 9.57 14.98
N ILE A 93 -10.21 8.81 13.88
CA ILE A 93 -10.41 9.37 12.55
C ILE A 93 -11.80 10.02 12.45
N ASP A 94 -12.85 9.36 12.94
CA ASP A 94 -14.23 9.88 12.91
C ASP A 94 -14.38 11.15 13.77
N GLU A 95 -13.66 11.23 14.91
CA GLU A 95 -13.60 12.43 15.73
C GLU A 95 -12.95 13.61 14.98
N LEU A 96 -11.84 13.36 14.25
CA LEU A 96 -11.20 14.36 13.40
C LEU A 96 -12.15 14.85 12.30
N TYR A 97 -12.89 13.94 11.68
CA TYR A 97 -13.91 14.28 10.68
C TYR A 97 -15.03 15.13 11.26
N THR A 98 -15.55 14.74 12.43
CA THR A 98 -16.61 15.47 13.11
C THR A 98 -16.17 16.90 13.46
N LYS A 99 -14.94 17.06 13.99
CA LYS A 99 -14.35 18.37 14.29
C LYS A 99 -14.18 19.20 13.02
N GLY A 100 -13.56 18.64 11.98
CA GLY A 100 -13.31 19.38 10.75
C GLY A 100 -14.59 19.78 10.02
N GLN A 101 -15.65 18.96 10.05
CA GLN A 101 -16.94 19.29 9.44
C GLN A 101 -17.60 20.50 10.10
N SER A 102 -17.45 20.64 11.43
CA SER A 102 -17.99 21.80 12.16
C SER A 102 -17.25 23.11 11.89
N VAL A 103 -16.03 23.04 11.35
CA VAL A 103 -15.15 24.20 11.14
C VAL A 103 -15.07 24.58 9.66
N LEU A 104 -14.82 23.62 8.78
CA LEU A 104 -14.64 23.86 7.35
C LEU A 104 -15.97 24.32 6.73
N CYS A 105 -15.92 25.33 5.87
CA CYS A 105 -17.08 26.02 5.30
C CYS A 105 -17.98 26.70 6.35
N SER A 106 -17.51 26.90 7.58
CA SER A 106 -18.21 27.72 8.56
C SER A 106 -17.81 29.20 8.44
N SER A 107 -18.45 30.08 9.20
CA SER A 107 -18.08 31.49 9.24
C SER A 107 -16.64 31.75 9.73
N SER A 108 -16.04 30.83 10.49
CA SER A 108 -14.66 30.96 10.97
C SER A 108 -13.62 30.44 9.97
N CYS A 109 -14.03 29.60 9.03
CA CYS A 109 -13.18 29.09 7.96
C CYS A 109 -14.01 28.93 6.66
N PRO A 110 -14.24 30.04 5.93
CA PRO A 110 -14.94 29.99 4.65
C PRO A 110 -14.15 29.12 3.67
N CYS A 111 -14.84 28.24 2.95
CA CYS A 111 -14.19 27.35 1.98
C CYS A 111 -14.35 27.87 0.55
N SER A 112 -13.31 27.70 -0.26
CA SER A 112 -13.33 28.03 -1.69
C SER A 112 -13.93 26.85 -2.46
N ALA A 113 -15.12 27.02 -3.03
CA ALA A 113 -15.81 25.96 -3.74
C ALA A 113 -16.70 26.49 -4.88
N ASP A 114 -16.76 25.74 -5.99
CA ASP A 114 -17.69 26.03 -7.09
C ASP A 114 -19.11 25.62 -6.72
N LYS A 115 -19.95 26.60 -6.40
CA LYS A 115 -21.37 26.42 -6.00
C LYS A 115 -22.16 25.53 -6.95
N ASN A 116 -21.81 25.46 -8.23
CA ASN A 116 -22.53 24.65 -9.22
C ASN A 116 -22.33 23.14 -9.04
N LYS A 117 -21.27 22.72 -8.34
CA LYS A 117 -21.00 21.30 -8.05
C LYS A 117 -21.68 20.80 -6.78
N TRP A 118 -22.31 21.70 -6.02
CA TRP A 118 -22.82 21.44 -4.68
C TRP A 118 -24.33 21.62 -4.59
N PRO A 119 -25.04 20.80 -3.79
CA PRO A 119 -26.47 20.95 -3.58
C PRO A 119 -26.78 22.24 -2.79
N ALA A 120 -27.94 22.85 -3.07
CA ALA A 120 -28.29 24.20 -2.64
C ALA A 120 -28.29 24.39 -1.11
N GLU A 121 -28.53 23.30 -0.36
CA GLU A 121 -28.56 23.28 1.10
C GLU A 121 -27.18 23.59 1.71
N ILE A 122 -26.11 23.20 1.03
CA ILE A 122 -24.72 23.24 1.55
C ILE A 122 -23.99 24.53 1.11
N GLN A 123 -24.48 25.20 0.07
CA GLN A 123 -23.84 26.38 -0.54
C GLN A 123 -23.73 27.61 0.39
N LYS A 124 -24.48 27.67 1.50
CA LYS A 124 -24.55 28.86 2.37
C LYS A 124 -23.20 29.21 3.03
N GLY A 125 -22.32 28.23 3.21
CA GLY A 125 -20.99 28.40 3.80
C GLY A 125 -19.83 28.55 2.79
N MET A 126 -20.14 28.46 1.49
CA MET A 126 -19.15 28.43 0.42
C MET A 126 -18.92 29.83 -0.16
N VAL A 127 -17.65 30.22 -0.27
CA VAL A 127 -17.22 31.42 -1.00
C VAL A 127 -16.72 31.01 -2.37
N THR A 128 -17.02 31.81 -3.39
CA THR A 128 -16.53 31.60 -4.77
C THR A 128 -15.20 32.32 -5.02
N GLU A 129 -14.61 32.93 -3.99
CA GLU A 129 -13.41 33.76 -4.09
C GLU A 129 -12.18 32.98 -3.63
N ALA A 130 -11.02 33.31 -4.21
CA ALA A 130 -9.73 32.69 -3.95
C ALA A 130 -9.20 32.85 -2.50
N SER A 131 -9.96 33.53 -1.63
CA SER A 131 -9.62 33.73 -0.21
C SER A 131 -10.12 32.62 0.71
N GLY A 132 -10.92 31.67 0.21
CA GLY A 132 -11.40 30.54 0.99
C GLY A 132 -10.36 29.42 1.16
N SER A 133 -10.48 28.65 2.23
CA SER A 133 -9.67 27.45 2.47
C SER A 133 -10.14 26.30 1.56
N ASN A 134 -9.19 25.53 1.02
CA ASN A 134 -9.51 24.35 0.18
C ASN A 134 -9.51 23.06 0.98
N GLU A 135 -8.79 23.02 2.11
CA GLU A 135 -8.66 21.87 2.99
C GLU A 135 -8.80 22.32 4.46
N TYR A 136 -9.25 21.43 5.34
CA TYR A 136 -9.39 21.71 6.79
C TYR A 136 -8.05 22.10 7.44
N SER A 137 -6.94 21.61 6.91
CA SER A 137 -5.60 21.96 7.39
C SER A 137 -5.23 23.42 7.20
N ASP A 138 -5.93 24.13 6.31
CA ASP A 138 -5.70 25.55 6.03
C ASP A 138 -6.47 26.46 7.00
N CYS A 139 -7.37 25.90 7.81
CA CYS A 139 -8.18 26.69 8.74
C CYS A 139 -7.33 27.15 9.95
N PRO A 140 -7.47 28.42 10.41
CA PRO A 140 -6.70 28.94 11.54
C PRO A 140 -6.91 28.18 12.87
N SER A 141 -8.08 27.56 13.04
CA SER A 141 -8.42 26.76 14.24
C SER A 141 -7.88 25.33 14.18
N TYR A 142 -7.18 24.95 13.12
CA TYR A 142 -6.63 23.62 12.96
C TYR A 142 -5.37 23.44 13.82
N ASN A 143 -5.50 22.66 14.89
CA ASN A 143 -4.39 22.35 15.79
C ASN A 143 -4.35 20.86 16.12
N PRO A 144 -3.89 20.01 15.19
CA PRO A 144 -3.78 18.57 15.42
C PRO A 144 -2.66 18.28 16.42
N SER A 145 -2.82 17.22 17.21
CA SER A 145 -1.72 16.66 17.99
C SER A 145 -0.58 16.16 17.09
N ASN A 146 0.64 16.06 17.65
CA ASN A 146 1.80 15.55 16.91
C ASN A 146 1.54 14.13 16.36
N TYR A 147 0.84 13.29 17.12
CA TYR A 147 0.48 11.94 16.71
C TYR A 147 -0.44 11.94 15.49
N GLU A 148 -1.50 12.76 15.50
CA GLU A 148 -2.42 12.88 14.37
C GLU A 148 -1.69 13.38 13.12
N ARG A 149 -0.87 14.41 13.27
CA ARG A 149 -0.09 15.01 12.17
C ARG A 149 0.86 14.02 11.51
N GLU A 150 1.58 13.22 12.29
CA GLU A 150 2.63 12.34 11.76
C GLU A 150 2.10 10.98 11.29
N LYS A 151 1.04 10.45 11.91
CA LYS A 151 0.58 9.08 11.68
C LYS A 151 -0.77 8.98 10.99
N VAL A 152 -1.70 9.88 11.33
CA VAL A 152 -3.11 9.74 10.92
C VAL A 152 -3.38 10.55 9.65
N LEU A 153 -2.97 11.81 9.62
CA LEU A 153 -3.25 12.72 8.51
C LEU A 153 -2.73 12.26 7.15
N PRO A 154 -1.47 11.79 7.02
CA PRO A 154 -0.97 11.34 5.72
C PRO A 154 -1.80 10.20 5.14
N VAL A 155 -2.32 9.33 6.01
CA VAL A 155 -3.16 8.19 5.61
C VAL A 155 -4.53 8.68 5.16
N ILE A 156 -5.18 9.57 5.93
CA ILE A 156 -6.50 10.10 5.58
C ILE A 156 -6.43 10.90 4.28
N ILE A 157 -5.47 11.81 4.14
CA ILE A 157 -5.29 12.62 2.93
C ILE A 157 -5.10 11.71 1.71
N ALA A 158 -4.31 10.65 1.85
CA ALA A 158 -4.07 9.71 0.76
C ALA A 158 -5.34 8.92 0.41
N LEU A 159 -6.14 8.52 1.39
CA LEU A 159 -7.42 7.84 1.17
C LEU A 159 -8.42 8.75 0.44
N GLU A 160 -8.64 9.98 0.92
CA GLU A 160 -9.57 10.90 0.26
C GLU A 160 -9.13 11.23 -1.17
N LYS A 161 -7.83 11.50 -1.39
CA LYS A 161 -7.30 11.81 -2.72
C LYS A 161 -7.38 10.62 -3.68
N ALA A 162 -7.21 9.40 -3.18
CA ALA A 162 -7.26 8.19 -4.01
C ALA A 162 -8.70 7.81 -4.39
N PHE A 163 -9.64 7.94 -3.47
CA PHE A 163 -10.99 7.39 -3.62
C PHE A 163 -12.09 8.45 -3.77
N GLN A 164 -11.76 9.74 -3.66
CA GLN A 164 -12.72 10.86 -3.66
C GLN A 164 -13.86 10.67 -2.64
N CYS A 165 -13.54 10.00 -1.54
CA CYS A 165 -14.43 9.70 -0.43
C CYS A 165 -14.13 10.63 0.74
N SER A 166 -15.01 10.65 1.74
CA SER A 166 -14.70 11.31 3.01
C SER A 166 -15.35 10.59 4.17
N GLY A 167 -14.70 10.63 5.33
CA GLY A 167 -15.15 9.94 6.53
C GLY A 167 -14.96 8.42 6.51
N ILE A 168 -15.06 7.80 7.69
CA ILE A 168 -14.93 6.34 7.87
C ILE A 168 -16.27 5.72 8.28
N CYS A 169 -16.89 6.25 9.33
CA CYS A 169 -18.16 5.74 9.85
C CYS A 169 -19.35 6.53 9.31
N THR A 170 -19.18 7.85 9.17
CA THR A 170 -20.17 8.77 8.63
C THR A 170 -19.64 9.42 7.36
N VAL A 171 -20.55 9.81 6.46
CA VAL A 171 -20.19 10.56 5.25
C VAL A 171 -20.35 12.04 5.56
N PRO A 172 -19.27 12.79 5.76
CA PRO A 172 -19.37 14.22 5.92
C PRO A 172 -19.83 14.84 4.58
N PRO A 173 -20.44 16.04 4.64
CA PRO A 173 -20.92 16.72 3.44
C PRO A 173 -19.79 17.14 2.51
N TYR A 174 -18.55 17.31 3.00
CA TYR A 174 -17.42 17.81 2.20
C TYR A 174 -16.22 16.86 2.25
N LEU A 175 -15.32 17.01 1.29
CA LEU A 175 -13.96 16.49 1.38
C LEU A 175 -13.17 17.36 2.36
N LEU A 176 -12.79 16.82 3.52
CA LEU A 176 -12.17 17.63 4.58
C LEU A 176 -10.66 17.80 4.39
N PHE A 177 -9.99 16.76 3.93
CA PHE A 177 -8.53 16.68 3.85
C PHE A 177 -8.03 16.66 2.40
N SER A 178 -8.92 16.97 1.48
CA SER A 178 -8.66 17.10 0.06
C SER A 178 -9.49 18.26 -0.51
N ASN A 179 -9.17 18.69 -1.73
CA ASN A 179 -9.72 19.93 -2.28
C ASN A 179 -11.25 19.88 -2.42
N VAL A 180 -11.95 20.76 -1.69
CA VAL A 180 -13.42 20.93 -1.73
C VAL A 180 -13.93 21.32 -3.14
N GLU A 181 -13.08 21.86 -4.01
CA GLU A 181 -13.46 22.16 -5.41
C GLU A 181 -13.80 20.91 -6.25
N LEU A 182 -13.42 19.71 -5.78
CA LEU A 182 -13.74 18.45 -6.45
C LEU A 182 -15.24 18.10 -6.37
N GLY A 183 -15.99 18.73 -5.46
CA GLY A 183 -17.41 18.48 -5.25
C GLY A 183 -17.68 17.52 -4.07
N PRO A 184 -18.92 17.03 -3.96
CA PRO A 184 -19.31 16.16 -2.85
C PRO A 184 -18.56 14.82 -2.87
N PRO A 185 -18.24 14.24 -1.70
CA PRO A 185 -17.63 12.92 -1.64
C PRO A 185 -18.57 11.85 -2.21
N THR A 186 -18.00 10.84 -2.87
CA THR A 186 -18.76 9.72 -3.46
C THR A 186 -19.42 8.82 -2.41
N GLY A 187 -18.84 8.77 -1.21
CA GLY A 187 -19.30 7.97 -0.09
C GLY A 187 -18.30 8.00 1.06
N ASN A 188 -18.45 7.05 2.00
CA ASN A 188 -17.46 6.86 3.05
C ASN A 188 -16.24 6.11 2.52
N CYS A 189 -15.05 6.45 3.03
CA CYS A 189 -13.81 5.87 2.55
C CYS A 189 -13.67 4.39 2.89
N LYS A 190 -14.38 3.90 3.91
CA LYS A 190 -14.39 2.48 4.27
C LYS A 190 -15.02 1.63 3.16
N ASP A 191 -16.17 2.05 2.65
CA ASP A 191 -16.93 1.31 1.65
C ASP A 191 -16.22 1.38 0.29
N GLU A 192 -15.72 2.56 -0.11
CA GLU A 192 -14.96 2.70 -1.36
C GLU A 192 -13.65 1.91 -1.33
N LEU A 193 -12.92 1.93 -0.20
CA LEU A 193 -11.73 1.10 -0.03
C LEU A 193 -12.09 -0.40 -0.06
N THR A 194 -13.17 -0.81 0.61
CA THR A 194 -13.60 -2.21 0.64
C THR A 194 -14.00 -2.67 -0.76
N LYS A 195 -14.74 -1.85 -1.49
CA LYS A 195 -15.14 -2.11 -2.88
C LYS A 195 -13.92 -2.22 -3.78
N TRP A 196 -12.97 -1.28 -3.68
CA TRP A 196 -11.73 -1.33 -4.44
C TRP A 196 -10.92 -2.60 -4.13
N ILE A 197 -10.81 -2.97 -2.84
CA ILE A 197 -10.15 -4.22 -2.44
C ILE A 197 -10.87 -5.41 -3.05
N GLN A 198 -12.20 -5.47 -3.01
CA GLN A 198 -12.97 -6.57 -3.59
C GLN A 198 -12.78 -6.68 -5.10
N GLU A 199 -12.87 -5.56 -5.82
CA GLU A 199 -12.70 -5.50 -7.28
C GLU A 199 -11.28 -5.88 -7.72
N ASN A 200 -10.27 -5.52 -6.95
CA ASN A 200 -8.86 -5.81 -7.27
C ASN A 200 -8.32 -7.08 -6.59
N SER A 201 -9.09 -7.70 -5.68
CA SER A 201 -8.65 -8.84 -4.88
C SER A 201 -8.16 -10.01 -5.74
N ASN A 202 -8.83 -10.26 -6.87
CA ASN A 202 -8.46 -11.33 -7.80
C ASN A 202 -7.05 -11.13 -8.39
N ILE A 203 -6.68 -9.88 -8.70
CA ILE A 203 -5.36 -9.56 -9.25
C ILE A 203 -4.28 -9.80 -8.20
N TYR A 204 -4.53 -9.31 -6.97
CA TYR A 204 -3.60 -9.52 -5.86
C TYR A 204 -3.48 -10.99 -5.45
N ALA A 205 -4.58 -11.74 -5.43
CA ALA A 205 -4.57 -13.17 -5.16
C ALA A 205 -3.76 -13.93 -6.23
N GLY A 206 -3.90 -13.57 -7.51
CA GLY A 206 -3.10 -14.12 -8.59
C GLY A 206 -1.60 -13.83 -8.42
N PHE A 207 -1.24 -12.59 -8.11
CA PHE A 207 0.16 -12.20 -7.85
C PHE A 207 0.74 -12.96 -6.64
N LEU A 208 0.01 -13.03 -5.53
CA LEU A 208 0.44 -13.75 -4.33
C LEU A 208 0.58 -15.26 -4.59
N MET A 209 -0.34 -15.86 -5.35
CA MET A 209 -0.25 -17.26 -5.76
C MET A 209 1.00 -17.49 -6.63
N PHE A 210 1.28 -16.60 -7.58
CA PHE A 210 2.47 -16.68 -8.42
C PHE A 210 3.77 -16.62 -7.59
N VAL A 211 3.87 -15.66 -6.67
CA VAL A 211 5.00 -15.54 -5.74
C VAL A 211 5.13 -16.81 -4.88
N GLY A 212 4.00 -17.36 -4.40
CA GLY A 212 3.98 -18.61 -3.64
C GLY A 212 4.50 -19.81 -4.43
N ILE A 213 4.12 -19.94 -5.70
CA ILE A 213 4.60 -21.00 -6.60
C ILE A 213 6.12 -20.89 -6.82
N LEU A 214 6.63 -19.68 -7.10
CA LEU A 214 8.06 -19.46 -7.23
C LEU A 214 8.81 -19.84 -5.95
N GLY A 215 8.25 -19.50 -4.79
CA GLY A 215 8.77 -19.93 -3.48
C GLY A 215 8.81 -21.45 -3.33
N MET A 216 7.74 -22.16 -3.71
CA MET A 216 7.68 -23.63 -3.61
C MET A 216 8.61 -24.35 -4.59
N ILE A 217 8.73 -23.86 -5.83
CA ILE A 217 9.70 -24.37 -6.80
C ILE A 217 11.09 -24.22 -6.20
N GLY A 218 11.36 -23.05 -5.63
CA GLY A 218 12.67 -22.78 -5.06
C GLY A 218 13.03 -23.65 -3.86
N PHE A 219 12.05 -23.89 -2.99
CA PHE A 219 12.18 -24.82 -1.88
C PHE A 219 12.41 -26.26 -2.35
N SER A 220 11.68 -26.69 -3.40
CA SER A 220 11.80 -28.05 -3.96
C SER A 220 13.18 -28.30 -4.56
N PHE A 221 13.73 -27.34 -5.32
CA PHE A 221 15.10 -27.42 -5.82
C PHE A 221 16.11 -27.53 -4.68
N SER A 222 15.95 -26.72 -3.62
CA SER A 222 16.80 -26.77 -2.43
C SER A 222 16.82 -28.17 -1.79
N PHE A 223 15.67 -28.84 -1.69
CA PHE A 223 15.56 -30.21 -1.20
C PHE A 223 16.23 -31.24 -2.11
N LEU A 224 16.02 -31.15 -3.43
CA LEU A 224 16.63 -32.05 -4.41
C LEU A 224 18.16 -32.00 -4.32
N ILE A 225 18.72 -30.80 -4.20
CA ILE A 225 20.17 -30.59 -4.06
C ILE A 225 20.69 -31.24 -2.79
N PHE A 226 20.01 -31.03 -1.66
CA PHE A 226 20.40 -31.63 -0.38
C PHE A 226 20.34 -33.16 -0.44
N TYR A 227 19.32 -33.71 -1.08
CA TYR A 227 19.16 -35.15 -1.25
C TYR A 227 20.26 -35.77 -2.12
N MET A 228 20.60 -35.12 -3.24
CA MET A 228 21.68 -35.55 -4.13
C MET A 228 23.05 -35.51 -3.42
N LYS A 229 23.31 -34.49 -2.60
CA LYS A 229 24.52 -34.39 -1.78
C LYS A 229 24.64 -35.53 -0.76
N LYS A 230 23.54 -35.93 -0.12
CA LYS A 230 23.54 -37.03 0.86
C LYS A 230 23.85 -38.39 0.24
N LYS A 231 23.45 -38.62 -1.01
CA LYS A 231 23.70 -39.90 -1.71
C LYS A 231 25.12 -40.06 -2.25
N GLY A 232 26.03 -39.10 -2.00
CA GLY A 232 27.43 -39.22 -2.41
C GLY A 232 27.61 -39.22 -3.94
N LEU A 233 26.64 -38.70 -4.70
CA LEU A 233 26.84 -38.42 -6.11
C LEU A 233 27.85 -37.28 -6.23
N SER A 234 29.13 -37.66 -6.33
CA SER A 234 30.21 -36.75 -6.67
C SER A 234 29.88 -36.08 -8.00
N THR A 235 29.89 -34.74 -8.01
CA THR A 235 29.65 -33.87 -9.18
C THR A 235 30.42 -34.27 -10.43
N ASN A 236 31.51 -35.02 -10.27
CA ASN A 236 32.35 -35.58 -11.34
C ASN A 236 31.60 -36.57 -12.26
N GLN A 237 30.52 -37.22 -11.79
CA GLN A 237 29.70 -38.11 -12.63
C GLN A 237 28.72 -37.32 -13.52
N LEU A 238 28.29 -36.12 -13.11
CA LEU A 238 27.30 -35.32 -13.84
C LEU A 238 27.92 -34.63 -15.06
N PHE A 239 29.14 -34.11 -14.94
CA PHE A 239 29.90 -33.54 -16.07
C PHE A 239 30.25 -34.58 -17.15
N LYS A 240 30.27 -35.87 -16.80
CA LYS A 240 30.57 -36.94 -17.75
C LYS A 240 29.44 -37.16 -18.77
N PHE A 241 28.20 -36.82 -18.42
CA PHE A 241 27.05 -36.88 -19.34
C PHE A 241 27.02 -35.70 -20.32
N GLN A 242 27.45 -34.52 -19.89
CA GLN A 242 27.47 -33.33 -20.75
C GLN A 242 28.52 -33.42 -21.87
N LYS A 243 29.52 -34.30 -21.73
CA LYS A 243 30.54 -34.55 -22.76
C LYS A 243 30.12 -35.58 -23.82
N MET A 244 28.92 -36.17 -23.70
CA MET A 244 28.40 -37.17 -24.62
C MET A 244 27.23 -36.66 -25.50
N THR A 245 26.88 -35.38 -25.38
CA THR A 245 26.00 -34.63 -26.29
C THR A 245 26.79 -33.53 -26.96
#